data_AF-A0A420Z9L4-F1
#
_entry.id   AF-A0A420Z9L4-F1
#
_cell.length_a   1.000
_cell.length_b   1.000
_cell.length_c   1.000
_cell.angle_alpha   90.00
_cell.angle_beta   90.00
_cell.angle_gamma   90.00
#
_symmetry.space_group_name_H-M   'P 1'
#
loop_
_entity.id
_entity.type
_entity.pdbx_description
1 polymer ?
#
loop_
_entity_poly.entity_id
_entity_poly.type
_entity_poly.pdbx_seq_one_letter_code
_entity_poly.pdbx_strand_id
1 'polypeptide(L)'
;MKKIIKLSLLLIIRQVWLWLCNLYLLSYEPFNVLKKIKEDRDKSQFLLVGGSLSIPMLIYVVMRLITDPLLYGSWLMSVGSIFKLAILLELLGMAYLIYWTNRVLRS
;
A
#
# COMPACT_ATOMS: atom_id res chain seq x y z
N MET A 1 28.42 -0.01 16.05
CA MET A 1 27.63 0.42 14.88
C MET A 1 27.34 -0.72 13.88
N LYS A 2 28.32 -1.50 13.39
CA LYS A 2 28.10 -2.58 12.39
C LYS A 2 27.03 -3.64 12.80
N LYS A 3 26.94 -4.01 14.09
CA LYS A 3 25.93 -4.96 14.59
C LYS A 3 24.50 -4.39 14.60
N ILE A 4 24.35 -3.09 14.87
CA ILE A 4 23.04 -2.41 14.88
C ILE A 4 22.51 -2.33 13.44
N ILE A 5 23.36 -1.96 12.48
CA ILE A 5 23.01 -1.91 11.06
C ILE A 5 22.56 -3.30 10.56
N LYS A 6 23.28 -4.36 10.92
CA LYS A 6 22.91 -5.74 10.54
C LYS A 6 21.53 -6.12 11.10
N LEU A 7 21.25 -5.77 12.35
CA LEU A 7 19.96 -6.01 13.00
C LEU A 7 18.84 -5.22 12.32
N SER A 8 19.04 -3.92 12.06
CA SER A 8 18.08 -3.07 11.35
C SER A 8 17.77 -3.60 9.95
N LEU A 9 18.80 -4.02 9.20
CA LEU A 9 18.62 -4.58 7.86
C LEU A 9 17.79 -5.87 7.89
N LEU A 10 18.06 -6.75 8.86
CA LEU A 10 17.37 -8.03 9.00
C LEU A 10 15.90 -7.83 9.42
N LEU A 11 15.62 -6.82 10.25
CA LEU A 11 14.26 -6.41 10.58
C LEU A 11 13.52 -5.85 9.36
N ILE A 12 14.16 -5.02 8.55
CA ILE A 12 13.56 -4.47 7.32
C ILE A 12 13.21 -5.60 6.35
N ILE A 13 14.16 -6.52 6.09
CA ILE A 13 13.93 -7.67 5.19
C ILE A 13 12.75 -8.52 5.69
N ARG A 14 12.70 -8.80 7.00
CA ARG A 14 11.58 -9.55 7.60
C ARG A 14 10.25 -8.81 7.45
N GLN A 15 10.25 -7.50 7.68
CA GLN A 15 9.04 -6.68 7.56
C GLN A 15 8.51 -6.66 6.12
N VAL A 16 9.42 -6.50 5.13
CA VAL A 16 9.10 -6.50 3.70
C VAL A 16 8.60 -7.87 3.26
N TRP A 17 9.24 -8.96 3.70
CA TRP A 17 8.81 -10.32 3.40
C TRP A 17 7.40 -10.60 3.95
N LEU A 18 7.15 -10.27 5.22
CA LEU A 18 5.83 -10.42 5.83
C LEU A 18 4.78 -9.58 5.10
N TRP A 19 5.12 -8.35 4.73
CA TRP A 19 4.23 -7.47 3.99
C TRP A 19 3.85 -8.04 2.61
N LEU A 20 4.82 -8.54 1.85
CA LEU A 20 4.57 -9.19 0.55
C LEU A 20 3.70 -10.45 0.69
N CYS A 21 3.99 -11.30 1.68
CA CYS A 21 3.16 -12.47 1.96
C CYS A 21 1.73 -12.07 2.34
N ASN A 22 1.58 -11.05 3.18
CA ASN A 22 0.27 -10.53 3.59
C ASN A 22 -0.50 -9.98 2.39
N LEU A 23 0.13 -9.25 1.47
CA LEU A 23 -0.51 -8.75 0.25
C LEU A 23 -0.97 -9.87 -0.68
N TYR A 24 -0.11 -10.87 -0.87
CA TYR A 24 -0.45 -12.05 -1.67
C TYR A 24 -1.66 -12.78 -1.06
N LEU A 25 -1.60 -13.07 0.24
CA LEU A 25 -2.69 -13.73 0.95
C LEU A 25 -3.95 -12.86 1.06
N LEU A 26 -3.85 -11.53 1.06
CA LEU A 26 -5.03 -10.65 1.05
C LEU A 26 -5.90 -10.84 -0.21
N SER A 27 -5.28 -11.26 -1.31
CA SER A 27 -5.97 -11.52 -2.57
C SER A 27 -6.72 -12.87 -2.56
N TYR A 28 -6.27 -13.83 -1.74
CA TYR A 28 -6.85 -15.18 -1.66
C TYR A 28 -7.72 -15.38 -0.40
N GLU A 29 -7.20 -15.00 0.77
CA GLU A 29 -7.81 -15.19 2.10
C GLU A 29 -7.83 -13.88 2.92
N PRO A 30 -8.56 -12.84 2.47
CA PRO A 30 -8.55 -11.52 3.10
C PRO A 30 -8.98 -11.55 4.57
N PHE A 31 -9.96 -12.39 4.92
CA PHE A 31 -10.49 -12.49 6.28
C PHE A 31 -9.45 -13.05 7.26
N ASN A 32 -8.76 -14.13 6.91
CA ASN A 32 -7.77 -14.77 7.78
C ASN A 32 -6.56 -13.86 7.99
N VAL A 33 -6.11 -13.18 6.94
CA VAL A 33 -4.98 -12.23 7.02
C VAL A 33 -5.33 -11.05 7.93
N LEU A 34 -6.48 -10.41 7.72
CA LEU A 34 -6.89 -9.27 8.54
C LEU A 34 -7.20 -9.68 9.99
N LYS A 35 -7.77 -10.86 10.21
CA LYS A 35 -7.99 -11.43 11.54
C LYS A 35 -6.66 -11.68 12.25
N LYS A 36 -5.69 -12.27 11.57
CA LYS A 36 -4.34 -12.49 12.11
C LYS A 36 -3.64 -11.18 12.46
N ILE A 37 -3.71 -10.18 11.58
CA ILE A 37 -3.14 -8.83 11.84
C ILE A 37 -3.80 -8.19 13.07
N LYS A 38 -5.13 -8.36 13.25
CA LYS A 38 -5.87 -7.91 14.44
C LYS A 38 -5.42 -8.64 15.70
N GLU A 39 -5.30 -9.96 15.66
CA GLU A 39 -4.88 -10.81 16.79
C GLU A 39 -3.44 -10.51 17.22
N ASP A 40 -2.53 -10.36 16.26
CA ASP A 40 -1.13 -10.01 16.48
C ASP A 40 -0.94 -8.54 16.92
N ARG A 41 -2.01 -7.72 16.91
CA ARG A 41 -2.01 -6.27 17.20
C ARG A 41 -0.95 -5.49 16.40
N ASP A 42 -0.58 -5.98 15.23
CA ASP A 42 0.53 -5.46 14.47
C ASP A 42 0.09 -4.26 13.61
N LYS A 43 0.01 -3.09 14.26
CA LYS A 43 -0.42 -1.82 13.64
C LYS A 43 0.42 -1.46 12.41
N SER A 44 1.70 -1.82 12.41
CA SER A 44 2.62 -1.55 11.31
C SER A 44 2.22 -2.33 10.06
N GLN A 45 1.86 -3.61 10.20
CA GLN A 45 1.42 -4.44 9.08
C GLN A 45 0.07 -3.97 8.53
N PHE A 46 -0.85 -3.55 9.40
CA PHE A 46 -2.12 -2.96 8.96
C PHE A 46 -1.91 -1.68 8.16
N LEU A 47 -1.05 -0.77 8.63
CA LEU A 47 -0.70 0.46 7.91
C LEU A 47 0.01 0.18 6.59
N LEU A 48 0.91 -0.81 6.53
CA LEU A 48 1.61 -1.18 5.31
C LEU A 48 0.67 -1.79 4.26
N VAL A 49 -0.26 -2.63 4.68
CA VAL A 49 -1.27 -3.22 3.77
C VAL A 49 -2.25 -2.15 3.31
N GLY A 50 -2.75 -1.29 4.20
CA GLY A 50 -3.62 -0.17 3.81
C GLY A 50 -2.91 0.83 2.89
N GLY A 51 -1.69 1.23 3.24
CA GLY A 51 -0.87 2.17 2.46
C GLY A 51 -0.43 1.61 1.10
N SER A 52 -0.32 0.29 0.95
CA SER A 52 0.04 -0.33 -0.33
C SER A 52 -0.97 -0.07 -1.44
N LEU A 53 -2.25 0.11 -1.10
CA LEU A 53 -3.28 0.47 -2.07
C LEU A 53 -3.06 1.88 -2.65
N SER A 54 -2.42 2.76 -1.90
CA SER A 54 -2.10 4.12 -2.33
C SER A 54 -0.74 4.26 -3.01
N ILE A 55 0.07 3.20 -3.07
CA ILE A 55 1.36 3.21 -3.76
C ILE A 55 1.20 3.54 -5.26
N PRO A 56 0.28 2.93 -6.03
CA PRO A 56 0.13 3.25 -7.45
C PRO A 56 -0.18 4.74 -7.70
N MET A 57 -1.01 5.33 -6.85
CA MET A 57 -1.38 6.75 -6.90
C MET A 57 -0.18 7.64 -6.56
N LEU A 58 0.56 7.32 -5.51
CA LEU A 58 1.78 8.03 -5.13
C LEU A 58 2.83 7.95 -6.25
N ILE A 59 3.02 6.77 -6.86
CA ILE A 59 3.94 6.59 -8.00
C ILE A 59 3.49 7.47 -9.17
N TYR A 60 2.19 7.47 -9.51
CA TYR A 60 1.67 8.32 -10.58
C TYR A 60 1.94 9.80 -10.31
N VAL A 61 1.65 10.28 -9.10
CA VAL A 61 1.90 11.67 -8.71
C VAL A 61 3.39 11.98 -8.81
N VAL A 62 4.26 11.19 -8.18
CA VAL A 62 5.72 11.42 -8.18
C VAL A 62 6.28 11.42 -9.60
N MET A 63 5.89 10.44 -10.43
CA MET A 63 6.32 10.39 -11.83
C MET A 63 5.92 11.66 -12.55
N ARG A 64 4.69 12.13 -12.34
CA ARG A 64 4.20 13.37 -12.93
C ARG A 64 4.93 14.62 -12.44
N LEU A 65 5.26 14.70 -11.15
CA LEU A 65 6.04 15.80 -10.60
C LEU A 65 7.44 15.89 -11.25
N ILE A 66 7.98 14.76 -11.71
CA ILE A 66 9.29 14.68 -12.38
C ILE A 66 9.16 14.90 -13.89
N THR A 67 8.19 14.25 -14.56
CA THR A 67 8.07 14.28 -16.02
C THR A 67 7.49 15.59 -16.55
N ASP A 68 6.54 16.20 -15.83
CA ASP A 68 5.88 17.42 -16.31
C ASP A 68 6.87 18.59 -16.48
N PRO A 69 7.74 18.89 -15.48
CA PRO A 69 8.77 19.91 -15.64
C PRO A 69 9.83 19.55 -16.68
N LEU A 70 10.21 18.27 -16.79
CA LEU A 70 11.24 17.81 -17.73
C LEU A 70 10.79 17.91 -19.20
N LEU A 71 9.52 17.61 -19.49
CA LEU A 71 9.00 17.55 -20.85
C LEU A 71 8.33 18.86 -21.30
N TYR A 72 7.63 19.54 -20.39
CA TYR A 72 6.77 20.67 -20.74
C TYR A 72 7.21 21.99 -20.11
N GLY A 73 8.30 22.00 -19.31
CA GLY A 73 8.82 23.19 -18.63
C GLY A 73 7.86 23.80 -17.61
N SER A 74 6.72 23.16 -17.35
CA SER A 74 5.66 23.62 -16.47
C SER A 74 4.83 22.45 -15.97
N TRP A 75 4.12 22.67 -14.86
CA TRP A 75 3.27 21.66 -14.25
C TRP A 75 1.94 21.63 -15.00
N LEU A 76 1.63 20.53 -15.69
CA LEU A 76 0.34 20.39 -16.33
C LEU A 76 -0.74 20.18 -15.26
N MET A 77 -1.76 21.05 -15.24
CA MET A 77 -2.92 20.90 -14.34
C MET A 77 -3.94 19.85 -14.86
N SER A 78 -3.82 19.43 -16.13
CA SER A 78 -4.81 18.54 -16.76
C SER A 78 -4.56 17.07 -16.43
N VAL A 79 -5.44 16.45 -15.64
CA VAL A 79 -5.42 15.02 -15.37
C VAL A 79 -6.14 14.24 -16.48
N GLY A 80 -5.36 13.46 -17.25
CA GLY A 80 -5.89 12.64 -18.35
C GLY A 80 -6.79 11.49 -17.86
N SER A 81 -7.49 10.84 -18.79
CA SER A 81 -8.43 9.74 -18.48
C SER A 81 -7.82 8.57 -17.71
N ILE A 82 -6.52 8.34 -17.87
CA ILE A 82 -5.76 7.31 -17.14
C ILE A 82 -5.78 7.58 -15.63
N PHE A 83 -5.70 8.85 -15.22
CA PHE A 83 -5.76 9.22 -13.80
C PHE A 83 -7.12 8.90 -13.18
N LYS A 84 -8.21 9.16 -13.92
CA LYS A 84 -9.57 8.83 -13.47
C LYS A 84 -9.75 7.33 -13.27
N LEU A 85 -9.19 6.53 -14.19
CA LEU A 85 -9.21 5.07 -14.09
C LEU A 85 -8.38 4.57 -12.91
N ALA A 86 -7.21 5.16 -12.67
CA ALA A 86 -6.38 4.85 -11.51
C ALA A 86 -7.10 5.15 -10.18
N ILE A 87 -7.73 6.32 -10.06
CA ILE A 87 -8.56 6.67 -8.90
C ILE A 87 -9.69 5.66 -8.69
N LEU A 88 -10.38 5.28 -9.77
CA LEU A 88 -11.50 4.33 -9.67
C LEU A 88 -11.02 2.97 -9.12
N LEU A 89 -9.89 2.46 -9.62
CA LEU A 89 -9.29 1.22 -9.13
C LEU A 89 -8.83 1.34 -7.67
N GLU A 90 -8.24 2.47 -7.29
CA GLU A 90 -7.82 2.72 -5.91
C GLU A 90 -9.03 2.76 -4.96
N LEU A 91 -10.11 3.45 -5.33
CA LEU A 91 -11.35 3.50 -4.55
C LEU A 91 -11.97 2.11 -4.39
N LEU A 92 -11.97 1.29 -5.44
CA LEU A 92 -12.45 -0.09 -5.37
C LEU A 92 -11.57 -0.94 -4.44
N GLY A 93 -10.24 -0.80 -4.54
CA GLY A 93 -9.29 -1.47 -3.66
C GLY A 93 -9.50 -1.07 -2.19
N MET A 94 -9.66 0.22 -1.91
CA MET A 94 -9.94 0.72 -0.56
C MET A 94 -11.28 0.21 -0.04
N ALA A 95 -12.35 0.26 -0.86
CA ALA A 95 -13.66 -0.23 -0.48
C ALA A 95 -13.62 -1.73 -0.13
N TYR A 96 -12.90 -2.54 -0.91
CA TYR A 96 -12.66 -3.95 -0.64
C TYR A 96 -11.97 -4.15 0.71
N LEU A 97 -10.90 -3.41 0.99
CA LEU A 97 -10.13 -3.55 2.22
C LEU A 97 -10.93 -3.09 3.44
N ILE A 98 -11.69 -1.98 3.32
CA ILE A 98 -12.60 -1.49 4.36
C ILE A 98 -13.71 -2.52 4.63
N TYR A 99 -14.29 -3.09 3.59
CA TYR A 99 -15.34 -4.10 3.72
C TYR A 99 -14.86 -5.31 4.55
N TRP A 100 -13.70 -5.88 4.20
CA TRP A 100 -13.16 -7.01 4.94
C TRP A 100 -12.70 -6.65 6.34
N THR A 101 -12.09 -5.47 6.51
CA THR A 101 -11.70 -4.95 7.83
C THR A 101 -12.92 -4.82 8.74
N ASN A 102 -14.01 -4.23 8.25
CA ASN A 102 -15.26 -4.12 9.00
C ASN A 102 -15.84 -5.48 9.36
N ARG A 103 -15.77 -6.46 8.46
CA ARG A 103 -16.21 -7.83 8.72
C ARG A 103 -15.40 -8.51 9.82
N VAL A 104 -14.08 -8.29 9.86
CA VAL A 104 -13.18 -8.81 10.90
C VAL A 104 -13.35 -8.07 12.23
N LEU A 105 -13.71 -6.79 12.23
CA LEU A 105 -13.96 -6.02 13.46
C LEU A 105 -15.29 -6.41 14.12
N ARG A 106 -16.31 -6.75 13.33
CA ARG A 106 -17.61 -7.21 13.82
C ARG A 106 -17.64 -8.69 14.23
N SER A 107 -16.61 -9.45 13.87
CA SER A 107 -16.41 -10.85 14.24
C SER A 107 -15.51 -10.99 15.46
#